data_AF-A0A258N715-F1
#
_entry.id   AF-A0A258N715-F1
#
_cell.length_a   1.000
_cell.length_b   1.000
_cell.length_c   1.000
_cell.angle_alpha   90.00
_cell.angle_beta   90.00
_cell.angle_gamma   90.00
#
_symmetry.space_group_name_H-M   'P 1'
#
loop_
_entity.id
_entity.type
_entity.pdbx_description
1 polymer ?
#
loop_
_entity_poly.entity_id
_entity_poly.type
_entity_poly.pdbx_seq_one_letter_code
_entity_poly.pdbx_strand_id
1 'polypeptide(L)'
;MQTALNEARAAAERGEVPVGAVLVRGSTVVARDGNRTRELSDPTAHAEMQVLRAGAKILSAERLLSCDLYVTLEPCAMCAAAISFARIRRLYYGAPDPKGGAVESGPRFYTQPTCHHVPEVYGGIAERQAADVLRAFFKDRR
;
A
#
# COMPACT_ATOMS: atom_id res chain seq x y z
N MET A 1 -1.03 6.59 9.20
CA MET A 1 -2.25 5.87 8.80
C MET A 1 -3.43 6.78 8.44
N GLN A 2 -3.80 7.78 9.24
CA GLN A 2 -4.96 8.65 8.92
C GLN A 2 -4.91 9.25 7.51
N THR A 3 -3.74 9.74 7.06
CA THR A 3 -3.56 10.24 5.69
C THR A 3 -3.83 9.17 4.63
N ALA A 4 -3.40 7.92 4.85
CA ALA A 4 -3.67 6.81 3.93
C ALA A 4 -5.17 6.47 3.87
N LEU A 5 -5.90 6.56 4.99
CA LEU A 5 -7.35 6.41 5.01
C LEU A 5 -8.07 7.51 4.22
N ASN A 6 -7.54 8.74 4.22
CA ASN A 6 -8.10 9.81 3.40
C ASN A 6 -7.91 9.52 1.90
N GLU A 7 -6.73 9.03 1.49
CA GLU A 7 -6.50 8.61 0.10
C GLU A 7 -7.38 7.40 -0.30
N ALA A 8 -7.62 6.46 0.61
CA ALA A 8 -8.53 5.34 0.38
C ALA A 8 -9.97 5.82 0.12
N ARG A 9 -10.46 6.80 0.89
CA ARG A 9 -11.77 7.42 0.66
C ARG A 9 -11.82 8.16 -0.68
N ALA A 10 -10.78 8.92 -1.00
CA ALA A 10 -10.68 9.60 -2.30
C ALA A 10 -10.67 8.61 -3.48
N ALA A 11 -10.02 7.45 -3.33
CA ALA A 11 -10.10 6.37 -4.33
C ALA A 11 -11.54 5.83 -4.48
N ALA A 12 -12.24 5.63 -3.35
CA ALA A 12 -13.64 5.22 -3.35
C ALA A 12 -14.54 6.21 -4.12
N GLU A 13 -14.34 7.51 -3.91
CA GLU A 13 -15.07 8.58 -4.61
C GLU A 13 -14.84 8.55 -6.13
N ARG A 14 -13.65 8.11 -6.59
CA ARG A 14 -13.33 7.87 -8.00
C ARG A 14 -13.87 6.53 -8.53
N GLY A 15 -14.54 5.74 -7.69
CA GLY A 15 -15.10 4.44 -8.05
C GLY A 15 -14.08 3.29 -8.06
N GLU A 16 -12.92 3.50 -7.46
CA GLU A 16 -11.82 2.54 -7.29
C GLU A 16 -11.96 1.74 -6.00
N VAL A 17 -11.36 0.55 -5.94
CA VAL A 17 -11.24 -0.20 -4.68
C VAL A 17 -10.51 0.68 -3.66
N PRO A 18 -11.07 0.95 -2.47
CA PRO A 18 -10.59 2.01 -1.60
C PRO A 18 -9.38 1.56 -0.78
N VAL A 19 -8.23 1.59 -1.43
CA VAL A 19 -6.91 1.42 -0.80
C VAL A 19 -6.14 2.72 -0.99
N GLY A 20 -5.51 3.17 0.08
CA GLY A 20 -4.67 4.36 0.10
C GLY A 20 -3.31 4.04 0.69
N ALA A 21 -2.28 4.73 0.20
CA ALA A 21 -0.91 4.56 0.65
C ALA A 21 -0.23 5.92 0.85
N VAL A 22 0.75 5.94 1.75
CA VAL A 22 1.56 7.13 2.06
C VAL A 22 2.99 6.70 2.30
N LEU A 23 3.92 7.30 1.55
CA LEU A 23 5.36 7.16 1.73
C LEU A 23 5.88 8.31 2.59
N VAL A 24 6.63 7.98 3.64
CA VAL A 24 7.16 8.94 4.62
C VAL A 24 8.67 8.77 4.73
N ARG A 25 9.42 9.86 4.85
CA ARG A 25 10.84 9.86 5.20
C ARG A 25 11.05 10.72 6.45
N GLY A 26 11.30 10.07 7.59
CA GLY A 26 11.30 10.75 8.89
C GLY A 26 9.90 11.22 9.27
N SER A 27 9.71 12.53 9.46
CA SER A 27 8.40 13.14 9.70
C SER A 27 7.73 13.69 8.42
N THR A 28 8.42 13.61 7.28
CA THR A 28 7.98 14.24 6.03
C THR A 28 7.24 13.24 5.15
N VAL A 29 6.01 13.59 4.75
CA VAL A 29 5.29 12.86 3.69
C VAL A 29 5.96 13.15 2.36
N VAL A 30 6.49 12.11 1.71
CA VAL A 30 7.13 12.21 0.38
C VAL A 30 6.08 12.07 -0.71
N ALA A 31 5.18 11.10 -0.59
CA ALA A 31 4.11 10.86 -1.55
C ALA A 31 2.89 10.25 -0.85
N ARG A 32 1.71 10.48 -1.42
CA ARG A 32 0.43 9.89 -1.01
C ARG A 32 -0.45 9.72 -2.23
N ASP A 33 -1.16 8.60 -2.31
CA ASP A 33 -2.13 8.35 -3.37
C ASP A 33 -3.05 7.19 -2.98
N GLY A 34 -4.13 7.02 -3.75
CA GLY A 34 -5.01 5.86 -3.68
C GLY A 34 -4.90 4.97 -4.92
N ASN A 35 -5.64 3.87 -4.93
CA ASN A 35 -5.80 3.06 -6.14
C ASN A 35 -6.33 3.90 -7.32
N ARG A 36 -5.86 3.57 -8.52
CA ARG A 36 -6.24 4.21 -9.80
C ARG A 36 -6.29 3.23 -10.97
N THR A 37 -6.58 1.95 -10.71
CA THR A 37 -6.49 0.90 -11.73
C THR A 37 -7.49 1.08 -12.87
N ARG A 38 -8.72 1.51 -12.57
CA ARG A 38 -9.75 1.81 -13.56
C ARG A 38 -9.51 3.17 -14.21
N GLU A 39 -9.23 4.19 -13.40
CA GLU A 39 -8.97 5.57 -13.83
C GLU A 39 -7.84 5.63 -14.87
N LEU A 40 -6.76 4.89 -14.64
CA LEU A 40 -5.59 4.87 -15.53
C LEU A 40 -5.60 3.69 -16.52
N SER A 41 -6.61 2.82 -16.49
CA SER A 41 -6.63 1.56 -17.25
C SER A 41 -5.32 0.77 -17.10
N ASP A 42 -4.76 0.77 -15.89
CA ASP A 42 -3.46 0.19 -15.54
C ASP A 42 -3.66 -0.84 -14.42
N PRO A 43 -3.51 -2.15 -14.69
CA PRO A 43 -3.69 -3.18 -13.67
C PRO A 43 -2.66 -3.10 -12.54
N THR A 44 -1.56 -2.36 -12.74
CA THR A 44 -0.51 -2.15 -11.73
C THR A 44 -0.72 -0.90 -10.90
N ALA A 45 -1.75 -0.07 -11.19
CA ALA A 45 -1.97 1.21 -10.51
C ALA A 45 -2.61 1.08 -9.12
N HIS A 46 -2.03 0.23 -8.29
CA HIS A 46 -2.30 0.12 -6.86
C HIS A 46 -1.71 1.31 -6.09
N ALA A 47 -2.27 1.64 -4.94
CA ALA A 47 -1.85 2.76 -4.12
C ALA A 47 -0.35 2.70 -3.76
N GLU A 48 0.16 1.52 -3.38
CA GLU A 48 1.57 1.30 -3.08
C GLU A 48 2.45 1.60 -4.29
N MET A 49 2.05 1.14 -5.47
CA MET A 49 2.78 1.37 -6.71
C MET A 49 2.83 2.85 -7.08
N GLN A 50 1.72 3.58 -6.90
CA GLN A 50 1.67 5.02 -7.16
C GLN A 50 2.64 5.78 -6.25
N VAL A 51 2.61 5.52 -4.94
CA VAL A 51 3.46 6.26 -4.00
C VAL A 51 4.94 5.89 -4.11
N LEU A 52 5.27 4.63 -4.42
CA LEU A 52 6.65 4.21 -4.67
C LEU A 52 7.22 4.90 -5.92
N ARG A 53 6.45 4.93 -7.02
CA ARG A 53 6.86 5.62 -8.26
C ARG A 53 7.00 7.12 -8.07
N ALA A 54 6.06 7.76 -7.38
CA ALA A 54 6.12 9.18 -7.06
C ALA A 54 7.31 9.50 -6.14
N GLY A 55 7.52 8.70 -5.09
CA GLY A 55 8.64 8.84 -4.17
C GLY A 55 9.99 8.70 -4.85
N ALA A 56 10.14 7.73 -5.76
CA ALA A 56 11.37 7.52 -6.52
C ALA A 56 11.71 8.73 -7.41
N LYS A 57 10.70 9.33 -8.05
CA LYS A 57 10.88 10.56 -8.82
C LYS A 57 11.26 11.74 -7.95
N ILE A 58 10.52 11.98 -6.85
CA ILE A 58 10.75 13.12 -5.95
C ILE A 58 12.13 13.06 -5.31
N LEU A 59 12.57 11.87 -4.89
CA LEU A 59 13.88 11.67 -4.28
C LEU A 59 15.00 11.44 -5.31
N SER A 60 14.65 11.36 -6.60
CA SER A 60 15.58 11.01 -7.69
C SER A 60 16.41 9.76 -7.37
N ALA A 61 15.74 8.72 -6.87
CA ALA A 61 16.36 7.49 -6.40
C ALA A 61 15.50 6.27 -6.69
N GLU A 62 16.10 5.18 -7.18
CA GLU A 62 15.41 3.90 -7.37
C GLU A 62 15.20 3.14 -6.04
N ARG A 63 16.05 3.41 -5.04
CA ARG A 63 15.96 2.85 -3.68
C ARG A 63 15.51 3.93 -2.71
N LEU A 64 14.39 3.69 -2.05
CA LEU A 64 13.74 4.59 -1.11
C LEU A 64 14.22 4.32 0.32
N LEU A 65 15.54 4.35 0.50
CA LEU A 65 16.17 4.08 1.79
C LEU A 65 15.64 5.04 2.87
N SER A 66 15.49 4.51 4.08
CA SER A 66 14.94 5.24 5.24
C SER A 66 13.50 5.75 5.05
N CYS A 67 12.79 5.29 4.02
CA CYS A 67 11.37 5.56 3.86
C CYS A 67 10.54 4.46 4.51
N ASP A 68 9.45 4.87 5.13
CA ASP A 68 8.42 4.01 5.70
C ASP A 68 7.15 4.15 4.86
N LEU A 69 6.47 3.02 4.62
CA LEU A 69 5.25 2.95 3.84
C LEU A 69 4.07 2.63 4.74
N TYR A 70 3.01 3.43 4.66
CA TYR A 70 1.72 3.16 5.28
C TYR A 70 0.71 2.81 4.19
N VAL A 71 -0.04 1.72 4.34
CA VAL A 71 -1.09 1.32 3.40
C VAL A 71 -2.33 0.82 4.14
N THR A 72 -3.53 1.11 3.64
CA THR A 72 -4.76 0.77 4.39
C THR A 72 -5.11 -0.72 4.36
N LEU A 73 -4.60 -1.48 3.39
CA LEU A 73 -4.85 -2.91 3.21
C LEU A 73 -3.52 -3.66 3.11
N GLU A 74 -3.48 -4.91 3.55
CA GLU A 74 -2.33 -5.79 3.37
C GLU A 74 -1.90 -5.84 1.88
N PRO A 75 -0.62 -5.56 1.56
CA PRO A 75 -0.13 -5.61 0.19
C PRO A 75 -0.29 -6.97 -0.49
N CYS A 76 -0.69 -6.95 -1.77
CA CYS A 76 -0.67 -8.12 -2.63
C CYS A 76 0.77 -8.51 -3.05
N ALA A 77 0.94 -9.65 -3.72
CA ALA A 77 2.28 -10.15 -4.10
C ALA A 77 3.08 -9.17 -4.97
N MET A 78 2.42 -8.49 -5.92
CA MET A 78 3.05 -7.45 -6.75
C MET A 78 3.58 -6.29 -5.90
N CYS A 79 2.76 -5.77 -5.00
CA CYS A 79 3.13 -4.64 -4.16
C CYS A 79 4.20 -5.04 -3.14
N ALA A 80 4.10 -6.23 -2.54
CA ALA A 80 5.11 -6.77 -1.63
C ALA A 80 6.49 -6.87 -2.29
N ALA A 81 6.56 -7.37 -3.53
CA ALA A 81 7.79 -7.42 -4.32
C ALA A 81 8.33 -6.02 -4.64
N ALA A 82 7.47 -5.08 -5.05
CA ALA A 82 7.87 -3.71 -5.32
C ALA A 82 8.44 -2.99 -4.08
N ILE A 83 7.83 -3.20 -2.91
CA ILE A 83 8.32 -2.70 -1.62
C ILE A 83 9.72 -3.25 -1.30
N SER A 84 9.95 -4.53 -1.58
CA SER A 84 11.27 -5.16 -1.43
C SER A 84 12.31 -4.54 -2.36
N PHE A 85 11.99 -4.40 -3.66
CA PHE A 85 12.90 -3.77 -4.64
C PHE A 85 13.24 -2.33 -4.30
N ALA A 86 12.25 -1.57 -3.81
CA ALA A 86 12.43 -0.19 -3.39
C ALA A 86 13.22 -0.03 -2.08
N ARG A 87 13.56 -1.12 -1.37
CA ARG A 87 14.31 -1.10 -0.10
C ARG A 87 13.65 -0.26 0.99
N ILE A 88 12.31 -0.33 1.06
CA ILE A 88 11.53 0.32 2.11
C ILE A 88 11.97 -0.21 3.47
N ARG A 89 12.15 0.70 4.43
CA ARG A 89 12.62 0.35 5.77
C ARG A 89 11.52 -0.35 6.57
N ARG A 90 10.33 0.25 6.60
CA ARG A 90 9.17 -0.26 7.36
C ARG A 90 7.90 -0.22 6.55
N LEU A 91 7.10 -1.28 6.68
CA LEU A 91 5.77 -1.39 6.13
C LEU A 91 4.75 -1.44 7.28
N TYR A 92 3.85 -0.47 7.30
CA TYR A 92 2.70 -0.42 8.19
C TYR A 92 1.44 -0.64 7.35
N TYR A 93 0.64 -1.65 7.67
CA TYR A 93 -0.63 -1.86 6.99
C TYR A 93 -1.83 -1.92 7.95
N GLY A 94 -3.00 -1.59 7.41
CA GLY A 94 -4.25 -1.52 8.16
C GLY A 94 -4.94 -2.88 8.26
N ALA A 95 -5.93 -3.09 7.41
CA ALA A 95 -6.70 -4.33 7.39
C ALA A 95 -5.90 -5.50 6.78
N PRO A 96 -6.04 -6.73 7.30
CA PRO A 96 -5.53 -7.92 6.63
C PRO A 96 -6.30 -8.18 5.32
N ASP A 97 -5.65 -8.86 4.37
CA ASP A 97 -6.32 -9.33 3.15
C ASP A 97 -6.18 -10.86 3.02
N PRO A 98 -7.07 -11.64 3.65
CA PRO A 98 -7.02 -13.10 3.57
C PRO A 98 -7.16 -13.67 2.16
N LYS A 99 -7.65 -12.88 1.19
CA LYS A 99 -7.90 -13.33 -0.19
C LYS A 99 -6.76 -12.99 -1.14
N GLY A 100 -6.21 -11.78 -1.03
CA GLY A 100 -5.23 -11.23 -1.98
C GLY A 100 -3.88 -10.82 -1.36
N GLY A 101 -3.79 -10.81 -0.03
CA GLY A 101 -2.61 -10.39 0.71
C GLY A 101 -1.45 -11.37 0.55
N ALA A 102 -0.24 -10.83 0.59
CA ALA A 102 1.00 -11.59 0.41
C ALA A 102 2.04 -11.32 1.49
N VAL A 103 1.70 -10.62 2.56
CA VAL A 103 2.66 -10.30 3.63
C VAL A 103 2.56 -11.35 4.73
N GLU A 104 1.37 -11.49 5.33
CA GLU A 104 1.03 -12.52 6.32
C GLU A 104 0.05 -13.56 5.75
N SER A 105 -0.79 -13.13 4.82
CA SER A 105 -1.71 -13.94 4.03
C SER A 105 -0.99 -14.57 2.82
N GLY A 106 -1.73 -15.45 2.13
CA GLY A 106 -1.33 -16.01 0.83
C GLY A 106 0.12 -16.53 0.79
N PRO A 107 0.95 -16.09 -0.18
CA PRO A 107 2.30 -16.62 -0.39
C PRO A 107 3.34 -16.18 0.64
N ARG A 108 3.03 -15.24 1.56
CA ARG A 108 3.98 -14.71 2.56
C ARG A 108 5.33 -14.33 1.94
N PHE A 109 5.28 -13.43 0.96
CA PHE A 109 6.37 -13.10 0.05
C PHE A 109 7.70 -12.81 0.75
N TYR A 110 7.70 -12.14 1.90
CA TYR A 110 8.92 -11.80 2.62
C TYR A 110 9.64 -12.99 3.28
N THR A 111 8.99 -14.16 3.37
CA THR A 111 9.65 -15.39 3.84
C THR A 111 10.30 -16.18 2.71
N GLN A 112 10.14 -15.75 1.45
CA GLN A 112 10.64 -16.48 0.28
C GLN A 112 12.16 -16.30 0.15
N PRO A 113 12.92 -17.34 -0.22
CA PRO A 113 14.38 -17.25 -0.36
C PRO A 113 14.83 -16.30 -1.48
N THR A 114 13.95 -16.00 -2.43
CA THR A 114 14.18 -15.05 -3.52
C THR A 114 13.93 -13.59 -3.13
N CYS A 115 13.50 -13.32 -1.89
CA CYS A 115 13.28 -11.98 -1.38
C CYS A 115 14.60 -11.37 -0.85
N HIS A 116 15.20 -10.47 -1.63
CA HIS A 116 16.51 -9.87 -1.31
C HIS A 116 16.47 -8.70 -0.32
N HIS A 117 15.28 -8.24 0.08
CA HIS A 117 15.07 -7.20 1.09
C HIS A 117 13.78 -7.46 1.86
N VAL A 118 13.83 -7.46 3.19
CA VAL A 118 12.63 -7.61 4.02
C VAL A 118 12.46 -6.31 4.83
N PRO A 119 11.36 -5.56 4.64
CA PRO A 119 11.04 -4.42 5.51
C PRO A 119 10.65 -4.93 6.91
N GLU A 120 10.79 -4.08 7.94
CA GLU A 120 10.10 -4.33 9.21
C GLU A 120 8.58 -4.20 8.97
N VAL A 121 7.79 -5.22 9.33
CA VAL A 121 6.35 -5.27 9.05
C VAL A 121 5.53 -5.06 10.32
N TYR A 122 4.52 -4.20 10.22
CA TYR A 122 3.55 -3.93 11.29
C TYR A 122 2.13 -3.94 10.73
N GLY A 123 1.39 -5.01 11.02
CA GLY A 123 -0.03 -5.14 10.67
C GLY A 123 -0.99 -4.53 11.70
N GLY A 124 -2.26 -4.43 11.33
CA GLY A 124 -3.35 -4.07 12.26
C GLY A 124 -3.47 -2.59 12.60
N ILE A 125 -2.77 -1.69 11.89
CA ILE A 125 -2.76 -0.26 12.23
C ILE A 125 -4.06 0.40 11.76
N ALA A 126 -4.89 0.84 12.71
CA ALA A 126 -6.23 1.36 12.43
C ALA A 126 -7.10 0.36 11.63
N GLU A 127 -6.91 -0.93 11.88
CA GLU A 127 -7.53 -2.06 11.16
C GLU A 127 -9.04 -1.88 10.96
N ARG A 128 -9.78 -1.60 12.03
CA ARG A 128 -11.24 -1.42 11.99
C ARG A 128 -11.65 -0.35 10.98
N GLN A 129 -11.00 0.82 11.02
CA GLN A 129 -11.31 1.93 10.12
C GLN A 129 -11.00 1.58 8.66
N ALA A 130 -9.89 0.90 8.41
CA ALA A 130 -9.53 0.46 7.06
C ALA A 130 -10.51 -0.59 6.51
N ALA A 131 -10.89 -1.57 7.34
CA ALA A 131 -11.86 -2.60 6.97
C ALA A 131 -13.25 -2.01 6.69
N ASP A 132 -13.67 -1.02 7.47
CA ASP A 132 -14.98 -0.38 7.31
C ASP A 132 -15.08 0.41 6.00
N VAL A 133 -14.00 1.09 5.58
CA VAL A 133 -13.94 1.78 4.28
C VAL A 133 -14.11 0.78 3.12
N LEU A 134 -13.44 -0.37 3.17
CA LEU A 134 -13.61 -1.44 2.17
C LEU A 134 -15.02 -2.03 2.16
N ARG A 135 -15.56 -2.34 3.35
CA ARG A 135 -16.92 -2.90 3.48
C ARG A 135 -17.98 -1.95 2.96
N ALA A 136 -17.87 -0.66 3.27
CA ALA A 136 -18.80 0.36 2.78
C ALA A 136 -18.81 0.41 1.25
N PHE A 137 -17.64 0.42 0.60
CA PHE A 137 -17.53 0.47 -0.85
C PHE A 137 -18.18 -0.74 -1.56
N PHE A 138 -18.01 -1.94 -1.01
CA PHE A 138 -18.60 -3.15 -1.61
C PHE A 138 -20.05 -3.40 -1.20
N LYS A 139 -20.58 -2.73 -0.17
CA LYS A 139 -21.97 -2.89 0.25
C LYS A 139 -22.95 -2.51 -0.87
N ASP A 140 -22.64 -1.43 -1.59
CA ASP A 140 -23.52 -0.85 -2.60
C ASP A 140 -23.27 -1.43 -4.02
N ARG A 141 -22.42 -2.46 -4.14
CA ARG A 141 -21.93 -3.01 -5.42
C ARG A 141 -22.03 -4.54 -5.50
N ARG A 142 -22.88 -5.15 -4.68
CA ARG A 142 -23.16 -6.60 -4.67
C ARG A 142 -24.37 -6.94 -5.52
#